data_AF-A0A926X742-F1
#
_entry.id   AF-A0A926X742-F1
#
_cell.length_a   1.000
_cell.length_b   1.000
_cell.length_c   1.000
_cell.angle_alpha   90.00
_cell.angle_beta   90.00
_cell.angle_gamma   90.00
#
_symmetry.space_group_name_H-M   'P 1'
#
loop_
_entity.id
_entity.type
_entity.pdbx_description
1 polymer ?
#
loop_
_entity_poly.entity_id
_entity_poly.type
_entity_poly.pdbx_seq_one_letter_code
_entity_poly.pdbx_strand_id
1 'polypeptide(L)'
;MTDSYLYIILALLPLAAAMVVLQDDPYHALVIRGILGAIAAMSYAVLGAADVALTEALVGTMLAITLYAIAVRSSLVMRLGILEQDAETEACPAFAQLTDDLRKTLNKYHLRLELVPHANVQSLQRALKDRDVHGICQGRSPSALEAPDAACPYHITFRVHRLFEIFHNKLAPTVTSLSYVDIAQDASLSDKAEAKTVDLEEAHS
;
A
#
# COMPACT_ATOMS: atom_id res chain seq x y z
N MET A 1 -28.99 -34.00 24.75
CA MET A 1 -29.20 -33.58 23.33
C MET A 1 -29.34 -32.06 23.17
N THR A 2 -29.48 -31.29 24.26
CA THR A 2 -29.66 -29.83 24.26
C THR A 2 -28.36 -29.01 24.29
N ASP A 3 -27.18 -29.63 24.22
CA ASP A 3 -25.90 -28.91 24.27
C ASP A 3 -25.11 -29.02 22.96
N SER A 4 -25.50 -29.93 22.06
CA SER A 4 -24.80 -30.14 20.78
C SER A 4 -24.81 -28.91 19.89
N TYR A 5 -25.90 -28.12 19.89
CA TYR A 5 -25.94 -26.87 19.12
C TYR A 5 -25.00 -25.82 19.70
N LEU A 6 -24.77 -25.82 21.01
CA LEU A 6 -23.89 -24.87 21.70
C LEU A 6 -22.44 -25.12 21.30
N TYR A 7 -22.01 -26.38 21.22
CA TYR A 7 -20.70 -26.74 20.67
C TYR A 7 -20.53 -26.32 19.22
N ILE A 8 -21.57 -26.43 18.38
CA ILE A 8 -21.52 -25.99 16.98
C ILE A 8 -21.36 -24.46 16.89
N ILE A 9 -22.11 -23.71 17.70
CA ILE A 9 -22.01 -22.23 17.77
C ILE A 9 -20.63 -21.80 18.27
N LEU A 10 -20.10 -22.42 19.31
CA LEU A 10 -18.77 -22.13 19.84
C LEU A 10 -17.66 -22.51 18.86
N ALA A 11 -17.84 -23.55 18.04
CA ALA A 11 -16.87 -23.95 17.02
C ALA A 11 -16.81 -22.98 15.84
N LEU A 12 -17.90 -22.23 15.57
CA LEU A 12 -17.93 -21.20 14.54
C LEU A 12 -17.02 -20.01 14.86
N LEU A 13 -16.79 -19.69 16.14
CA LEU A 13 -15.91 -18.60 16.58
C LEU A 13 -14.45 -18.77 16.11
N PRO A 14 -13.72 -19.85 16.47
CA PRO A 14 -12.34 -20.03 16.03
C PRO A 14 -12.24 -20.22 14.51
N LEU A 15 -13.26 -20.81 13.87
CA LEU A 15 -13.33 -20.92 12.42
C LEU A 15 -13.39 -19.54 11.75
N ALA A 16 -14.33 -18.69 12.17
CA ALA A 16 -14.47 -17.34 11.64
C ALA A 16 -13.24 -16.48 11.96
N ALA A 17 -12.64 -16.64 13.14
CA ALA A 17 -11.39 -15.96 13.50
C ALA A 17 -10.24 -16.35 12.56
N ALA A 18 -10.08 -17.64 12.26
CA ALA A 18 -9.08 -18.10 11.29
C ALA A 18 -9.33 -17.51 9.90
N MET A 19 -10.59 -17.46 9.45
CA MET A 19 -10.94 -16.83 8.17
C MET A 19 -10.58 -15.35 8.12
N VAL A 20 -10.75 -14.59 9.21
CA VAL A 20 -10.35 -13.16 9.26
C VAL A 20 -8.84 -13.00 9.13
N VAL A 21 -8.06 -13.81 9.84
CA VAL A 21 -6.59 -13.70 9.88
C VAL A 21 -5.95 -14.11 8.55
N LEU A 22 -6.56 -15.05 7.83
CA LEU A 22 -6.03 -15.56 6.56
C LEU A 22 -6.48 -14.75 5.33
N GLN A 23 -7.28 -13.69 5.51
CA GLN A 23 -7.84 -12.93 4.39
C GLN A 23 -6.89 -11.83 3.91
N ASP A 24 -6.52 -11.85 2.62
CA ASP A 24 -5.62 -10.85 2.01
C ASP A 24 -6.26 -9.50 1.69
N ASP A 25 -7.60 -9.48 1.53
CA ASP A 25 -8.36 -8.28 1.19
C ASP A 25 -8.98 -7.67 2.46
N PRO A 26 -8.63 -6.42 2.82
CA PRO A 26 -9.10 -5.77 4.04
C PRO A 26 -10.62 -5.57 4.07
N TYR A 27 -11.31 -5.41 2.93
CA TYR A 27 -12.76 -5.29 2.89
C TYR A 27 -13.44 -6.60 3.25
N HIS A 28 -12.97 -7.70 2.66
CA HIS A 28 -13.48 -9.03 2.96
C HIS A 28 -13.18 -9.39 4.42
N ALA A 29 -11.98 -9.09 4.92
CA ALA A 29 -11.60 -9.33 6.31
C ALA A 29 -12.52 -8.57 7.27
N LEU A 30 -12.88 -7.32 6.93
CA LEU A 30 -13.79 -6.51 7.72
C LEU A 30 -15.22 -7.05 7.77
N VAL A 31 -15.74 -7.57 6.65
CA VAL A 31 -17.06 -8.21 6.61
C VAL A 31 -17.07 -9.48 7.48
N ILE A 32 -16.06 -10.34 7.33
CA ILE A 32 -15.94 -11.56 8.14
C ILE A 32 -15.76 -11.21 9.63
N ARG A 33 -15.03 -10.13 9.95
CA ARG A 33 -14.90 -9.61 11.32
C ARG A 33 -16.26 -9.22 11.92
N GLY A 34 -17.17 -8.65 11.13
CA GLY A 34 -18.54 -8.37 11.57
C GLY A 34 -19.35 -9.64 11.83
N ILE A 35 -19.21 -10.65 10.98
CA ILE A 35 -19.85 -11.96 11.19
C ILE A 35 -19.32 -12.63 12.46
N LEU A 36 -18.00 -12.63 12.67
CA LEU A 36 -17.35 -13.13 13.87
C LEU A 36 -17.95 -12.49 15.14
N GLY A 37 -18.09 -11.16 15.12
CA GLY A 37 -18.68 -10.41 16.21
C GLY A 37 -20.17 -10.71 16.45
N ALA A 38 -20.95 -10.89 15.38
CA ALA A 38 -22.35 -11.30 15.50
C ALA A 38 -22.50 -12.69 16.13
N ILE A 39 -21.62 -13.63 15.76
CA ILE A 39 -21.55 -14.97 16.38
C ILE A 39 -21.15 -14.86 17.86
N ALA A 40 -20.21 -13.98 18.20
CA ALA A 40 -19.81 -13.73 19.58
C ALA A 40 -20.98 -13.19 20.43
N ALA A 41 -21.68 -12.16 19.95
CA ALA A 41 -22.84 -11.58 20.62
C ALA A 41 -23.97 -12.62 20.79
N MET A 42 -24.25 -13.43 19.76
CA MET A 42 -25.22 -14.52 19.85
C MET A 42 -24.80 -15.55 20.89
N SER A 43 -23.51 -15.92 20.94
CA SER A 43 -22.98 -16.88 21.92
C SER A 43 -23.17 -16.36 23.36
N TYR A 44 -22.87 -15.08 23.61
CA TYR A 44 -23.10 -14.47 24.92
C TYR A 44 -24.58 -14.44 25.31
N ALA A 45 -25.48 -14.14 24.36
CA ALA A 45 -26.92 -14.13 24.62
C ALA A 45 -27.45 -15.53 24.98
N VAL A 46 -27.02 -16.57 24.25
CA VAL A 46 -27.40 -17.97 24.52
C VAL A 46 -26.88 -18.45 25.88
N LEU A 47 -25.71 -17.96 26.32
CA LEU A 47 -25.14 -18.26 27.63
C LEU A 47 -25.77 -17.46 28.79
N GLY A 48 -26.77 -16.62 28.50
CA GLY A 48 -27.47 -15.81 29.52
C GLY A 48 -26.78 -14.50 29.89
N ALA A 49 -25.71 -14.12 29.19
CA ALA A 49 -24.98 -12.88 29.40
C ALA A 49 -25.51 -11.76 28.49
N ALA A 50 -26.76 -11.34 28.71
CA ALA A 50 -27.46 -10.38 27.84
C ALA A 50 -26.75 -9.02 27.74
N ASP A 51 -26.28 -8.47 28.86
CA ASP A 51 -25.59 -7.17 28.88
C ASP A 51 -24.26 -7.25 28.11
N VAL A 52 -23.53 -8.36 28.25
CA VAL A 52 -22.28 -8.59 27.50
C VAL A 52 -22.58 -8.73 26.02
N ALA A 53 -23.62 -9.47 25.63
CA ALA A 53 -24.04 -9.61 24.24
C ALA A 53 -24.37 -8.26 23.57
N LEU A 54 -25.06 -7.38 24.29
CA LEU A 54 -25.40 -6.05 23.81
C LEU A 54 -24.14 -5.18 23.62
N THR A 55 -23.22 -5.21 24.58
CA THR A 55 -21.96 -4.44 24.49
C THR A 55 -21.03 -4.98 23.40
N GLU A 56 -21.00 -6.29 23.19
CA GLU A 56 -20.27 -6.90 22.08
C GLU A 56 -20.86 -6.42 20.76
N ALA A 57 -22.17 -6.53 20.56
CA ALA A 57 -22.82 -6.08 19.33
C ALA A 57 -22.55 -4.58 19.05
N LEU A 58 -22.75 -3.70 20.04
CA LEU A 58 -22.64 -2.26 19.84
C LEU A 58 -21.18 -1.76 19.79
N VAL A 59 -20.39 -2.06 20.82
CA VAL A 59 -19.03 -1.53 20.96
C VAL A 59 -18.02 -2.46 20.32
N GLY A 60 -18.15 -3.78 20.56
CA GLY A 60 -17.25 -4.79 20.02
C GLY A 60 -17.33 -4.95 18.50
N THR A 61 -18.53 -4.86 17.91
CA THR A 61 -18.73 -5.07 16.47
C THR A 61 -19.06 -3.78 15.73
N MET A 62 -20.13 -3.06 16.05
CA MET A 62 -20.59 -1.94 15.21
C MET A 62 -19.58 -0.78 15.23
N LEU A 63 -19.14 -0.36 16.41
CA LEU A 63 -18.15 0.71 16.54
C LEU A 63 -16.80 0.30 15.93
N ALA A 64 -16.30 -0.89 16.26
CA ALA A 64 -15.02 -1.39 15.75
C ALA A 64 -15.02 -1.49 14.22
N ILE A 65 -16.09 -2.03 13.62
CA ILE A 65 -16.22 -2.12 12.16
C ILE A 65 -16.27 -0.74 11.54
N THR A 66 -16.99 0.21 12.14
CA THR A 66 -17.09 1.58 11.62
C THR A 66 -15.73 2.27 11.62
N LEU A 67 -15.00 2.20 12.73
CA LEU A 67 -13.66 2.78 12.84
C LEU A 67 -12.68 2.10 11.88
N TYR A 68 -12.74 0.78 11.75
CA TYR A 68 -11.87 0.05 10.83
C TYR A 68 -12.22 0.33 9.36
N ALA A 69 -13.51 0.48 9.01
CA ALA A 69 -13.92 0.90 7.68
C ALA A 69 -13.35 2.27 7.31
N ILE A 70 -13.37 3.22 8.25
CA ILE A 70 -12.76 4.55 8.07
C ILE A 70 -11.25 4.40 7.89
N ALA A 71 -10.58 3.63 8.75
CA ALA A 71 -9.13 3.42 8.69
C ALA A 71 -8.69 2.77 7.38
N VAL A 72 -9.38 1.71 6.92
CA VAL A 72 -9.14 1.04 5.63
C VAL A 72 -9.33 2.03 4.49
N ARG A 73 -10.44 2.78 4.49
CA ARG A 73 -10.70 3.76 3.43
C ARG A 73 -9.66 4.87 3.40
N SER A 74 -9.14 5.31 4.55
CA SER A 74 -8.11 6.36 4.62
C SER A 74 -6.70 5.85 4.32
N SER A 75 -6.41 4.55 4.51
CA SER A 75 -5.07 3.98 4.33
C SER A 75 -4.81 3.42 2.93
N LEU A 76 -5.85 3.19 2.13
CA LEU A 76 -5.74 2.68 0.75
C LEU A 76 -5.39 3.79 -0.26
N VAL A 77 -4.30 4.51 0.00
CA VAL A 77 -3.77 5.57 -0.88
C VAL A 77 -2.35 5.23 -1.30
N MET A 78 -2.13 5.20 -2.62
CA MET A 78 -0.83 5.12 -3.23
C MET A 78 -0.33 6.52 -3.58
N ARG A 79 0.62 7.00 -2.79
CA ARG A 79 1.38 8.22 -3.05
C ARG A 79 2.50 7.97 -4.06
N LEU A 80 2.45 8.63 -5.22
CA LEU A 80 3.46 8.59 -6.27
C LEU A 80 4.17 9.95 -6.33
N GLY A 81 5.48 9.96 -6.10
CA GLY A 81 6.30 11.16 -6.23
C GLY A 81 6.54 11.50 -7.70
N ILE A 82 6.37 12.76 -8.07
CA ILE A 82 6.66 13.30 -9.41
C ILE A 82 7.53 14.56 -9.29
N LEU A 83 8.28 14.90 -10.34
CA LEU A 83 9.04 16.16 -10.37
C LEU A 83 8.08 17.32 -10.64
N GLU A 84 8.28 18.49 -10.02
CA GLU A 84 7.46 19.68 -10.26
C GLU A 84 7.38 20.05 -11.74
N GLN A 85 8.48 19.87 -12.49
CA GLN A 85 8.52 20.08 -13.93
C GLN A 85 7.52 19.19 -14.68
N ASP A 86 7.32 17.95 -14.24
CA ASP A 86 6.36 17.03 -14.84
C ASP A 86 4.92 17.32 -14.36
N ALA A 87 4.77 17.92 -13.17
CA ALA A 87 3.49 18.34 -12.61
C ALA A 87 2.92 19.61 -13.29
N GLU A 88 3.79 20.57 -13.62
CA GLU A 88 3.43 21.76 -14.40
C GLU A 88 3.25 21.41 -15.89
N THR A 89 3.93 20.36 -16.37
CA THR A 89 3.81 19.82 -17.72
C THR A 89 2.68 18.77 -17.81
N GLU A 90 1.48 19.07 -17.27
CA GLU A 90 0.24 18.35 -17.64
C GLU A 90 -0.02 18.37 -19.18
N ALA A 91 0.75 19.15 -19.93
CA ALA A 91 0.68 19.29 -21.37
C ALA A 91 1.21 18.11 -22.20
N CYS A 92 1.92 17.13 -21.60
CA CYS A 92 2.37 15.96 -22.37
C CYS A 92 1.27 14.87 -22.38
N PRO A 93 0.61 14.59 -23.54
CA PRO A 93 -0.51 13.66 -23.59
C PRO A 93 -0.13 12.23 -23.16
N ALA A 94 1.14 11.85 -23.28
CA ALA A 94 1.65 10.55 -22.84
C ALA A 94 1.64 10.39 -21.31
N PHE A 95 1.91 11.46 -20.54
CA PHE A 95 1.90 11.41 -19.07
C PHE A 95 0.48 11.37 -18.52
N ALA A 96 -0.44 12.12 -19.13
CA ALA A 96 -1.85 12.06 -18.80
C ALA A 96 -2.43 10.65 -19.00
N GLN A 97 -2.11 10.01 -20.14
CA GLN A 97 -2.51 8.63 -20.43
C GLN A 97 -1.93 7.64 -19.42
N LEU A 98 -0.64 7.73 -19.09
CA LEU A 98 0.00 6.90 -18.08
C LEU A 98 -0.67 7.05 -16.71
N THR A 99 -0.95 8.30 -16.30
CA THR A 99 -1.61 8.59 -15.01
C THR A 99 -3.03 8.03 -14.97
N ASP A 100 -3.77 8.12 -16.07
CA ASP A 100 -5.11 7.54 -16.18
C ASP A 100 -5.08 6.01 -16.19
N ASP A 101 -4.10 5.38 -16.84
CA ASP A 101 -3.91 3.92 -16.81
C ASP A 101 -3.53 3.42 -15.42
N LEU A 102 -2.67 4.15 -14.71
CA LEU A 102 -2.34 3.88 -13.30
C LEU A 102 -3.59 4.00 -12.43
N ARG A 103 -4.35 5.09 -12.56
CA ARG A 103 -5.59 5.34 -11.81
C ARG A 103 -6.64 4.25 -12.09
N LYS A 104 -6.81 3.86 -13.35
CA LYS A 104 -7.73 2.80 -13.77
C LYS A 104 -7.31 1.44 -13.21
N THR A 105 -6.02 1.17 -13.15
CA THR A 105 -5.47 -0.06 -12.56
C THR A 105 -5.67 -0.09 -11.05
N LEU A 106 -5.37 1.01 -10.35
CA LEU A 106 -5.52 1.14 -8.89
C LEU A 106 -6.97 1.10 -8.42
N ASN A 107 -7.89 1.70 -9.19
CA ASN A 107 -9.33 1.66 -8.90
C ASN A 107 -9.88 0.23 -8.80
N LYS A 108 -9.32 -0.74 -9.56
CA LYS A 108 -9.70 -2.16 -9.48
C LYS A 108 -9.34 -2.80 -8.13
N TYR A 109 -8.37 -2.22 -7.42
CA TYR A 109 -7.90 -2.67 -6.11
C TYR A 109 -8.33 -1.72 -4.99
N HIS A 110 -9.30 -0.83 -5.24
CA HIS A 110 -9.77 0.18 -4.29
C HIS A 110 -8.68 1.13 -3.74
N LEU A 111 -7.56 1.25 -4.45
CA LEU A 111 -6.47 2.16 -4.13
C LEU A 111 -6.70 3.51 -4.81
N ARG A 112 -6.44 4.61 -4.10
CA ARG A 112 -6.42 5.96 -4.68
C ARG A 112 -5.01 6.36 -5.07
N LEU A 113 -4.84 6.96 -6.24
CA LEU A 113 -3.57 7.56 -6.66
C LEU A 113 -3.49 9.00 -6.14
N GLU A 114 -2.43 9.33 -5.41
CA GLU A 114 -2.10 10.68 -5.00
C GLU A 114 -0.73 11.06 -5.58
N LEU A 115 -0.68 12.14 -6.35
CA LEU A 115 0.55 12.63 -6.96
C LEU A 115 1.17 13.68 -6.01
N VAL A 116 2.41 13.46 -5.61
CA VAL A 116 3.14 14.36 -4.71
C VAL A 116 4.27 15.03 -5.51
N PRO A 117 4.16 16.32 -5.85
CA PRO A 117 5.20 17.03 -6.57
C PRO A 117 6.40 17.32 -5.66
N HIS A 118 7.60 17.19 -6.23
CA HIS A 118 8.86 17.50 -5.56
C HIS A 118 9.74 18.39 -6.44
N ALA A 119 10.36 19.41 -5.84
CA ALA A 119 11.21 20.37 -6.56
C ALA A 119 12.42 19.75 -7.28
N ASN A 120 13.05 18.72 -6.70
CA ASN A 120 14.32 18.17 -7.19
C ASN A 120 14.34 16.64 -7.17
N VAL A 121 15.14 16.03 -8.05
CA VAL A 121 15.37 14.58 -8.06
C VAL A 121 15.93 14.07 -6.71
N GLN A 122 16.74 14.88 -6.01
CA GLN A 122 17.26 14.54 -4.69
C GLN A 122 16.18 14.49 -3.61
N SER A 123 15.20 15.42 -3.63
CA SER A 123 14.09 15.40 -2.67
C SER A 123 13.12 14.27 -2.97
N LEU A 124 12.90 13.95 -4.26
CA LEU A 124 12.13 12.80 -4.73
C LEU A 124 12.74 11.46 -4.25
N GLN A 125 14.06 11.28 -4.41
CA GLN A 125 14.77 10.10 -3.93
C GLN A 125 14.80 10.02 -2.40
N ARG A 126 14.95 11.15 -1.70
CA ARG A 126 14.86 11.21 -0.25
C ARG A 126 13.46 10.81 0.24
N ALA A 127 12.39 11.31 -0.38
CA ALA A 127 11.01 10.92 -0.06
C ALA A 127 10.74 9.43 -0.27
N LEU A 128 11.39 8.80 -1.27
CA LEU A 128 11.32 7.35 -1.46
C LEU A 128 12.00 6.61 -0.30
N LYS A 129 13.21 7.05 0.09
CA LYS A 129 13.99 6.49 1.21
C LYS A 129 13.29 6.66 2.57
N ASP A 130 12.77 7.85 2.84
CA ASP A 130 12.07 8.22 4.08
C ASP A 130 10.66 7.60 4.17
N ARG A 131 10.26 6.89 3.11
CA ARG A 131 9.01 6.15 2.97
C ARG A 131 7.75 7.00 2.79
N ASP A 132 7.90 8.30 2.57
CA ASP A 132 6.80 9.24 2.33
C ASP A 132 6.02 8.94 1.06
N VAL A 133 6.70 8.44 0.02
CA VAL A 133 6.09 8.00 -1.25
C VAL A 133 6.28 6.49 -1.46
N HIS A 134 5.31 5.87 -2.15
CA HIS A 134 5.29 4.44 -2.43
C HIS A 134 6.01 4.08 -3.74
N GLY A 135 6.16 5.08 -4.62
CA GLY A 135 6.96 5.01 -5.82
C GLY A 135 7.27 6.41 -6.33
N ILE A 136 8.15 6.49 -7.31
CA ILE A 136 8.55 7.73 -7.97
C ILE A 136 8.44 7.54 -9.48
N CYS A 137 7.99 8.57 -10.19
CA CYS A 137 8.03 8.63 -11.65
C CYS A 137 9.09 9.66 -12.07
N GLN A 138 9.97 9.26 -12.98
CA GLN A 138 10.98 10.13 -13.57
C GLN A 138 10.76 10.17 -15.08
N GLY A 139 10.40 11.33 -15.61
CA GLY A 139 10.49 11.60 -17.04
C GLY A 139 11.95 11.62 -17.48
N ARG A 140 12.29 10.92 -18.58
CA ARG A 140 13.61 11.07 -19.17
C ARG A 140 13.74 12.48 -19.75
N SER A 141 14.77 13.20 -19.32
CA SER A 141 15.04 14.63 -19.62
C SER A 141 14.69 15.06 -21.05
N PRO A 142 14.10 16.28 -21.24
CA PRO A 142 13.81 16.87 -22.55
C PRO A 142 15.04 17.20 -23.42
N SER A 143 16.27 16.83 -23.03
CA SER A 143 17.48 17.06 -23.85
C SER A 143 17.53 16.20 -25.14
N ALA A 144 16.52 15.40 -25.44
CA ALA A 144 16.41 14.61 -26.68
C ALA A 144 15.39 15.21 -27.68
N LEU A 145 15.20 16.54 -27.66
CA LEU A 145 14.21 17.27 -28.47
C LEU A 145 14.54 17.39 -29.97
N GLU A 146 15.40 16.53 -30.53
CA GLU A 146 15.71 16.51 -31.98
C GLU A 146 15.10 15.32 -32.75
N ALA A 147 14.29 14.46 -32.12
CA ALA A 147 13.58 13.37 -32.81
C ALA A 147 12.05 13.47 -32.60
N PRO A 148 11.24 13.70 -33.65
CA PRO A 148 9.78 13.86 -33.56
C PRO A 148 8.99 12.60 -33.15
N ASP A 149 9.65 11.49 -32.84
CA ASP A 149 9.03 10.15 -32.73
C ASP A 149 9.49 9.34 -31.50
N ALA A 150 10.10 10.00 -30.51
CA ALA A 150 10.56 9.32 -29.30
C ALA A 150 9.43 9.21 -28.26
N ALA A 151 8.70 8.10 -28.31
CA ALA A 151 7.77 7.65 -27.28
C ALA A 151 8.37 7.85 -25.88
N CYS A 152 7.76 8.71 -25.07
CA CYS A 152 8.30 9.18 -23.80
C CYS A 152 8.62 8.01 -22.86
N PRO A 153 9.91 7.70 -22.56
CA PRO A 153 10.24 6.55 -21.74
C PRO A 153 10.23 6.98 -20.27
N TYR A 154 9.04 7.03 -19.67
CA TYR A 154 8.92 7.27 -18.23
C TYR A 154 9.52 6.08 -17.46
N HIS A 155 10.27 6.36 -16.40
CA HIS A 155 10.75 5.33 -15.48
C HIS A 155 9.97 5.43 -14.17
N ILE A 156 9.27 4.36 -13.79
CA ILE A 156 8.59 4.29 -12.49
C ILE A 156 9.35 3.31 -11.61
N THR A 157 9.77 3.79 -10.44
CA THR A 157 10.38 2.96 -9.41
C THR A 157 9.40 2.76 -8.26
N PHE A 158 9.10 1.51 -7.92
CA PHE A 158 8.26 1.15 -6.78
C PHE A 158 9.11 0.64 -5.61
N ARG A 159 8.77 1.09 -4.40
CA ARG A 159 9.28 0.49 -3.15
C ARG A 159 8.48 -0.73 -2.74
N VAL A 160 7.17 -0.72 -2.98
CA VAL A 160 6.27 -1.76 -2.49
C VAL A 160 6.17 -2.89 -3.50
N HIS A 161 6.62 -4.09 -3.12
CA HIS A 161 6.68 -5.25 -4.01
C HIS A 161 5.31 -5.59 -4.63
N ARG A 162 4.24 -5.59 -3.82
CA ARG A 162 2.87 -5.85 -4.31
C ARG A 162 2.41 -4.83 -5.36
N LEU A 163 2.81 -3.56 -5.24
CA LEU A 163 2.49 -2.56 -6.26
C LEU A 163 3.27 -2.83 -7.54
N PHE A 164 4.55 -3.18 -7.44
CA PHE A 164 5.35 -3.60 -8.59
C PHE A 164 4.69 -4.78 -9.33
N GLU A 165 4.26 -5.83 -8.63
CA GLU A 165 3.59 -6.99 -9.25
C GLU A 165 2.25 -6.62 -9.94
N ILE A 166 1.45 -5.76 -9.31
CA ILE A 166 0.18 -5.28 -9.88
C ILE A 166 0.41 -4.58 -11.22
N PHE A 167 1.46 -3.77 -11.30
CA PHE A 167 1.77 -2.95 -12.47
C PHE A 167 2.61 -3.65 -13.52
N HIS A 168 3.51 -4.55 -13.12
CA HIS A 168 4.37 -5.32 -14.03
C HIS A 168 3.54 -6.12 -15.05
N ASN A 169 2.39 -6.65 -14.62
CA ASN A 169 1.51 -7.43 -15.49
C ASN A 169 0.55 -6.59 -16.34
N LYS A 170 0.48 -5.27 -16.13
CA LYS A 170 -0.58 -4.41 -16.70
C LYS A 170 -0.09 -3.19 -17.47
N LEU A 171 1.13 -2.70 -17.24
CA LEU A 171 1.68 -1.60 -18.03
C LEU A 171 2.37 -2.14 -19.29
N ALA A 172 2.08 -1.51 -20.43
CA ALA A 172 2.75 -1.82 -21.68
C ALA A 172 4.24 -1.39 -21.59
N PRO A 173 5.19 -2.30 -21.87
CA PRO A 173 6.64 -2.01 -21.79
C PRO A 173 7.12 -0.92 -22.75
N THR A 174 6.29 -0.53 -23.72
CA THR A 174 6.64 0.41 -24.79
C THR A 174 6.72 1.87 -24.31
N VAL A 175 6.10 2.22 -23.18
CA VAL A 175 6.01 3.61 -22.67
C VAL A 175 6.64 3.75 -21.29
N THR A 176 6.79 2.66 -20.54
CA THR A 176 7.22 2.72 -19.12
C THR A 176 8.23 1.63 -18.79
N SER A 177 9.34 2.02 -18.17
CA SER A 177 10.29 1.09 -17.55
C SER A 177 10.00 1.02 -16.04
N LEU A 178 9.81 -0.20 -15.53
CA LEU A 178 9.46 -0.45 -14.13
C LEU A 178 10.68 -1.00 -13.37
N SER A 179 11.00 -0.42 -12.22
CA SER A 179 12.03 -0.93 -11.32
C SER A 179 11.48 -1.13 -9.90
N TYR A 180 12.03 -2.10 -9.19
CA TYR A 180 11.76 -2.36 -7.78
C TYR A 180 13.03 -2.05 -6.99
N VAL A 181 12.91 -1.21 -5.96
CA VAL A 181 14.01 -0.91 -5.04
C VAL A 181 13.64 -1.42 -3.65
N ASP A 182 14.41 -2.39 -3.17
CA ASP A 182 14.34 -2.84 -1.78
C ASP A 182 15.18 -1.92 -0.89
N ILE A 183 14.50 -0.97 -0.24
CA ILE A 183 15.14 0.01 0.65
C ILE A 183 15.77 -0.67 1.88
N ALA A 184 15.41 -1.92 2.19
CA ALA A 184 16.02 -2.67 3.29
C ALA A 184 17.47 -3.11 2.97
N GLN A 185 17.85 -3.26 1.70
CA GLN A 185 19.19 -3.70 1.32
C GLN A 185 20.19 -2.52 1.19
N ASP A 186 19.73 -1.33 0.80
CA ASP A 186 20.59 -0.13 0.65
C ASP A 186 21.08 0.44 2.00
N ALA A 187 20.32 0.26 3.09
CA ALA A 187 20.77 0.68 4.43
C ALA A 187 21.99 -0.13 4.92
N SER A 188 22.13 -1.38 4.49
CA SER A 188 23.24 -2.26 4.91
C SER A 188 24.57 -1.96 4.23
N LEU A 189 24.57 -1.15 3.16
CA LEU A 189 25.76 -0.76 2.42
C LEU A 189 26.26 0.65 2.77
N SER A 190 25.38 1.54 3.26
CA SER A 190 25.79 2.87 3.74
C SER A 190 26.52 2.80 5.09
N ASP A 191 26.09 1.93 6.02
CA ASP A 191 26.77 1.76 7.33
C ASP A 191 28.15 1.08 7.22
N LYS A 192 28.41 0.34 6.14
CA LYS A 192 29.73 -0.27 5.90
C LYS A 192 30.73 0.66 5.22
N ALA A 193 30.27 1.76 4.60
CA ALA A 193 31.16 2.73 3.97
C ALA A 193 31.74 3.71 5.00
N GLU A 194 30.96 4.10 6.02
CA GLU A 194 31.41 5.02 7.08
C GLU A 194 32.39 4.36 8.07
N ALA A 195 32.28 3.05 8.30
CA ALA A 195 33.20 2.32 9.17
C ALA A 195 34.60 2.11 8.55
N LYS A 196 34.76 2.23 7.22
CA LYS A 196 36.06 2.01 6.56
C LYS A 196 36.88 3.30 6.36
N THR A 197 36.25 4.47 6.50
CA THR A 197 36.94 5.77 6.38
C THR A 197 37.56 6.24 7.69
N VAL A 198 37.13 5.74 8.85
CA VAL A 198 37.71 6.13 10.16
C VAL A 198 39.02 5.37 10.45
N ASP A 199 39.20 4.15 9.93
CA ASP A 199 40.39 3.33 10.20
C ASP A 199 41.64 3.68 9.36
N LEU A 200 41.56 4.63 8.42
CA LEU A 200 42.70 5.03 7.57
C LEU A 200 43.34 6.36 7.97
N GLU A 201 42.78 7.11 8.92
CA GLU A 201 43.33 8.41 9.36
C GLU A 201 44.22 8.31 10.62
N GLU A 202 44.29 7.15 11.30
CA GLU A 202 45.16 6.95 12.49
C GLU A 202 46.50 6.24 12.20
N ALA A 203 46.86 5.95 10.94
CA ALA A 203 48.12 5.28 10.60
C ALA A 203 49.28 6.23 10.21
N HIS A 204 49.12 7.54 10.34
CA HIS A 204 50.18 8.52 10.09
C HIS A 204 50.25 9.59 11.22
N SER A 205 50.72 9.18 12.39
CA SER A 205 51.45 10.03 13.35
C SER A 205 52.41 9.20 14.17
#